data_AF-A0A8C5IVF6-F1
#
_entry.id   AF-A0A8C5IVF6-F1
#
_cell.length_a   1.000
_cell.length_b   1.000
_cell.length_c   1.000
_cell.angle_alpha   90.00
_cell.angle_beta   90.00
_cell.angle_gamma   90.00
#
_symmetry.space_group_name_H-M   'P 1'
#
loop_
_entity.id
_entity.type
_entity.pdbx_description
1 polymer ?
#
loop_
_entity_poly.entity_id
_entity_poly.type
_entity_poly.pdbx_seq_one_letter_code
_entity_poly.pdbx_strand_id
1 'polypeptide(L)' 'MASNAASLNAVRETMDVLFEISRILNTGLDMETLSICVRLCEQGINPEALSSVIKELRKATEALKAAENMTG' A
#
# COMPACT_ATOMS: atom_id res chain seq x y z
N MET A 1 22.94 21.43 2.78
CA MET A 1 22.90 19.99 3.16
C MET A 1 21.93 19.71 4.31
N ALA A 2 21.77 20.59 5.31
CA ALA A 2 20.82 20.38 6.43
C ALA A 2 19.33 20.29 6.01
N SER A 3 18.92 21.00 4.95
CA SER A 3 17.54 21.00 4.44
C SER A 3 17.09 19.64 3.91
N ASN A 4 17.96 18.93 3.19
CA ASN A 4 17.63 17.63 2.58
C ASN A 4 17.41 16.53 3.64
N ALA A 5 18.21 16.56 4.71
CA ALA A 5 18.08 15.59 5.81
C ALA A 5 16.77 15.81 6.58
N ALA A 6 16.38 17.08 6.82
CA ALA A 6 15.11 17.40 7.47
C ALA A 6 13.90 16.93 6.65
N SER A 7 13.92 17.10 5.32
CA SER A 7 12.85 16.61 4.45
C SER A 7 12.74 15.08 4.43
N LEU A 8 13.86 14.36 4.40
CA LEU A 8 13.85 12.90 4.45
C LEU A 8 13.29 12.36 5.78
N ASN A 9 13.63 13.01 6.89
CA ASN A 9 13.07 12.66 8.19
C ASN A 9 11.56 12.89 8.25
N ALA A 10 11.06 14.03 7.73
CA ALA A 10 9.64 14.32 7.68
C ALA A 10 8.84 13.32 6.83
N VAL A 11 9.40 12.89 5.68
CA VAL A 11 8.78 11.85 4.83
C VAL A 11 8.71 10.52 5.59
N ARG A 12 9.78 10.15 6.29
CA ARG A 12 9.79 8.91 7.07
C ARG A 12 8.75 8.93 8.19
N GLU A 13 8.70 10.00 8.98
CA GLU A 13 7.72 10.16 10.05
C GLU A 13 6.28 10.12 9.51
N THR A 14 6.03 10.78 8.39
CA THR A 14 4.71 10.76 7.74
C THR A 14 4.33 9.35 7.31
N MET A 15 5.26 8.61 6.71
CA MET A 15 5.03 7.23 6.28
C MET A 15 4.81 6.28 7.46
N ASP A 16 5.56 6.47 8.56
CA ASP A 16 5.40 5.65 9.77
C ASP A 16 4.00 5.86 10.40
N VAL A 17 3.52 7.12 10.45
CA VAL A 17 2.16 7.44 10.91
C VAL A 17 1.09 6.82 10.00
N LEU A 18 1.25 6.94 8.67
CA LEU A 18 0.31 6.33 7.72
C LEU A 18 0.28 4.80 7.86
N PHE A 19 1.43 4.18 8.12
CA PHE A 19 1.51 2.74 8.34
C PHE A 19 0.84 2.31 9.63
N GLU A 20 0.97 3.09 10.71
CA GLU A 20 0.24 2.85 11.95
C GLU A 20 -1.28 2.93 11.75
N ILE A 21 -1.76 3.97 11.05
CA ILE A 21 -3.19 4.10 10.68
C ILE A 21 -3.65 2.87 9.88
N SER A 22 -2.86 2.46 8.89
CA SER A 22 -3.14 1.27 8.07
C SER A 22 -3.29 0.00 8.90
N ARG A 23 -2.45 -0.17 9.94
CA ARG A 23 -2.53 -1.30 10.88
C ARG A 23 -3.76 -1.22 11.77
N ILE A 24 -4.09 -0.05 12.30
CA ILE A 24 -5.29 0.15 13.14
C ILE A 24 -6.56 -0.18 12.34
N LEU A 25 -6.61 0.21 11.08
CA LEU A 25 -7.73 -0.08 10.17
C LEU A 25 -7.68 -1.48 9.54
N ASN A 26 -6.63 -2.26 9.84
CA ASN A 26 -6.41 -3.60 9.35
C ASN A 26 -6.54 -3.72 7.81
N THR A 27 -5.96 -2.78 7.06
CA THR A 27 -6.04 -2.78 5.58
C THR A 27 -5.26 -3.93 4.95
N GLY A 28 -4.34 -4.54 5.72
CA GLY A 28 -3.43 -5.58 5.26
C GLY A 28 -2.40 -5.09 4.24
N LEU A 29 -2.11 -3.78 4.19
CA LEU A 29 -1.02 -3.23 3.38
C LEU A 29 0.30 -3.28 4.15
N ASP A 30 1.36 -3.79 3.53
CA ASP A 30 2.72 -3.64 4.03
C ASP A 30 3.29 -2.26 3.69
N MET A 31 4.46 -1.94 4.24
CA MET A 31 5.10 -0.63 4.10
C MET A 31 5.40 -0.28 2.64
N GLU A 32 5.81 -1.27 1.85
CA GLU A 32 6.13 -1.09 0.43
C GLU A 32 4.87 -0.78 -0.38
N THR A 33 3.82 -1.58 -0.23
CA THR A 33 2.54 -1.39 -0.92
C THR A 33 1.90 -0.06 -0.52
N LEU A 34 1.95 0.31 0.75
CA LEU A 34 1.44 1.59 1.23
C LEU A 34 2.19 2.76 0.59
N SER A 35 3.54 2.70 0.51
CA SER A 35 4.34 3.73 -0.14
C SER A 35 3.98 3.90 -1.63
N ILE A 36 3.73 2.79 -2.33
CA ILE A 36 3.26 2.83 -3.72
C ILE A 36 1.89 3.50 -3.80
N CYS A 37 0.95 3.15 -2.92
CA CYS A 37 -0.38 3.76 -2.90
C CYS A 37 -0.32 5.28 -2.67
N VAL A 38 0.52 5.74 -1.73
CA VAL A 38 0.74 7.16 -1.47
C VAL A 38 1.24 7.86 -2.74
N ARG A 39 2.26 7.31 -3.42
CA ARG A 39 2.80 7.90 -4.64
C ARG A 39 1.80 7.94 -5.79
N LEU A 40 0.94 6.93 -5.92
CA LEU A 40 -0.14 6.93 -6.91
C LEU A 40 -1.19 8.01 -6.59
N CYS A 41 -1.58 8.15 -5.32
CA CYS A 41 -2.48 9.22 -4.89
C CYS A 41 -1.86 10.62 -5.11
N GLU A 42 -0.56 10.80 -4.86
CA GLU A 42 0.17 12.05 -5.15
C GLU A 42 0.18 12.42 -6.65
N GLN A 43 0.09 11.41 -7.53
CA GLN A 43 -0.07 11.61 -8.98
C GLN A 43 -1.51 11.92 -9.41
N GLY A 44 -2.44 12.05 -8.46
CA GLY A 44 -3.83 12.37 -8.71
C GLY A 44 -4.72 11.17 -9.03
N ILE A 45 -4.24 9.95 -8.79
CA ILE A 45 -5.08 8.76 -8.93
C ILE A 45 -6.16 8.76 -7.85
N ASN A 46 -7.39 8.48 -8.26
CA ASN A 46 -8.53 8.37 -7.37
C ASN A 46 -8.30 7.22 -6.34
N PRO A 47 -8.32 7.50 -5.03
CA PRO A 47 -8.09 6.48 -3.99
C PRO A 47 -9.12 5.35 -3.98
N GLU A 48 -10.39 5.65 -4.26
CA GLU A 48 -11.46 4.65 -4.33
C GLU A 48 -11.21 3.66 -5.46
N ALA A 49 -10.85 4.15 -6.65
CA ALA A 49 -10.51 3.32 -7.81
C ALA A 49 -9.27 2.45 -7.55
N LEU A 50 -8.23 3.03 -6.95
CA LEU A 50 -7.04 2.30 -6.54
C LEU A 50 -7.39 1.17 -5.55
N SER A 51 -8.26 1.45 -4.58
CA SER A 51 -8.70 0.45 -3.61
C SER A 51 -9.43 -0.73 -4.27
N SER A 52 -10.25 -0.46 -5.29
CA SER A 52 -10.96 -1.50 -6.05
C SER A 52 -9.97 -2.41 -6.79
N VAL A 53 -8.99 -1.83 -7.46
CA VAL A 53 -7.94 -2.59 -8.17
C VAL A 53 -7.16 -3.48 -7.21
N ILE A 54 -6.73 -2.97 -6.05
CA ILE A 54 -6.01 -3.76 -5.04
C ILE A 54 -6.84 -4.94 -4.56
N LYS A 55 -8.14 -4.74 -4.30
CA LYS A 55 -9.05 -5.82 -3.86
C LYS A 55 -9.21 -6.89 -4.93
N GLU A 56 -9.37 -6.48 -6.19
CA GLU A 56 -9.50 -7.40 -7.31
C GLU A 56 -8.24 -8.23 -7.53
N LEU A 57 -7.06 -7.61 -7.48
CA LEU A 57 -5.78 -8.31 -7.62
C LEU A 57 -5.55 -9.33 -6.50
N ARG A 58 -5.89 -8.99 -5.25
CA ARG A 58 -5.81 -9.90 -4.11
C ARG A 58 -6.73 -11.11 -4.31
N LYS A 59 -7.99 -10.86 -4.67
CA LYS A 59 -8.98 -11.93 -4.95
C LYS A 59 -8.53 -12.85 -6.08
N ALA A 60 -8.00 -12.29 -7.17
CA ALA A 60 -7.49 -13.08 -8.30
C ALA A 60 -6.30 -13.96 -7.87
N THR A 61 -5.38 -13.41 -7.08
CA THR A 61 -4.22 -14.14 -6.57
C THR A 61 -4.62 -15.29 -5.65
N GLU A 62 -5.60 -15.07 -4.76
CA GLU A 62 -6.15 -16.11 -3.89
C GLU A 62 -6.83 -17.23 -4.70
N ALA A 63 -7.61 -16.87 -5.73
CA ALA A 63 -8.25 -17.84 -6.61
C ALA A 63 -7.23 -18.69 -7.39
N LEU A 64 -6.13 -18.08 -7.86
CA LEU A 64 -5.04 -18.80 -8.53
C LEU A 64 -4.38 -19.81 -7.59
N LYS A 65 -4.00 -19.39 -6.37
CA LYS A 65 -3.42 -20.29 -5.36
C LYS A 65 -4.35 -21.45 -5.01
N ALA A 66 -5.65 -21.18 -4.89
CA ALA A 66 -6.65 -22.22 -4.61
C ALA A 66 -6.78 -23.22 -5.76
N ALA A 67 -6.71 -22.75 -7.02
CA ALA A 67 -6.74 -23.61 -8.19
C ALA A 67 -5.49 -24.50 -8.29
N GLU A 68 -4.30 -23.95 -8.03
CA GLU A 68 -3.04 -24.71 -8.01
C GLU A 68 -3.09 -25.85 -6.98
N ASN A 69 -3.61 -25.58 -5.78
CA ASN A 69 -3.76 -26.58 -4.71
C ASN A 69 -4.75 -27.70 -5.03
N MET A 70 -5.69 -27.50 -5.97
CA MET A 70 -6.65 -28.52 -6.40
C MET A 70 -6.05 -29.44 -7.49
N THR A 71 -4.98 -29.01 -8.14
CA THR A 71 -4.34 -29.73 -9.26
C THR A 71 -3.09 -30.54 -8.88
N GLY A 72 -2.64 -30.44 -7.62
CA GLY A 72 -1.57 -31.26 -7.05
C GLY A 72 -2.11 -32.36 -6.14
#